data_AF-A0A3D1XSV2-F1
#
_entry.id   AF-A0A3D1XSV2-F1
#
_cell.length_a   1.000
_cell.length_b   1.000
_cell.length_c   1.000
_cell.angle_alpha   90.00
_cell.angle_beta   90.00
_cell.angle_gamma   90.00
#
_symmetry.space_group_name_H-M   'P 1'
#
loop_
_entity.id
_entity.type
_entity.pdbx_description
1 polymer ?
#
loop_
_entity_poly.entity_id
_entity_poly.type
_entity_poly.pdbx_seq_one_letter_code
_entity_poly.pdbx_strand_id
1 'polypeptide(L)'
;RVFDAEQAKDLNLIDHIGYVTDTLHRIKNDLNNSNLKLVTYHRNNEFQGNIYSQFQKPTSFNLINLDLGFNPNALSPYFLYIWSP
;
A
#
# COMPACT_ATOMS: atom_id res chain seq x y z
N ARG A 1 11.58 -1.19 -17.07
CA ARG A 1 10.19 -1.65 -17.37
C ARG A 1 9.51 -1.91 -16.03
N VAL A 2 8.24 -1.56 -15.89
CA VAL A 2 7.43 -1.86 -14.69
C VAL A 2 6.69 -3.17 -14.94
N PHE A 3 6.59 -4.01 -13.91
CA PHE A 3 5.88 -5.29 -13.95
C PHE A 3 4.79 -5.29 -12.87
N ASP A 4 3.66 -5.91 -13.15
CA ASP A 4 2.69 -6.25 -12.11
C ASP A 4 3.20 -7.44 -11.26
N ALA A 5 2.47 -7.78 -10.20
CA ALA A 5 2.88 -8.81 -9.26
C ALA A 5 2.98 -10.20 -9.93
N GLU A 6 2.06 -10.54 -10.84
CA GLU A 6 2.04 -11.82 -11.55
C GLU A 6 3.23 -11.93 -12.50
N GLN A 7 3.48 -10.88 -13.29
CA GLN A 7 4.64 -10.81 -14.18
C GLN A 7 5.96 -10.89 -13.41
N ALA A 8 6.06 -10.22 -12.26
CA ALA A 8 7.24 -10.31 -11.41
C ALA A 8 7.45 -11.72 -10.86
N LYS A 9 6.35 -12.41 -10.54
CA LYS A 9 6.39 -13.80 -10.06
C LYS A 9 6.83 -14.77 -11.16
N ASP A 10 6.26 -14.63 -12.37
CA ASP A 10 6.61 -15.46 -13.54
C ASP A 10 8.08 -15.30 -13.96
N LEU A 11 8.63 -14.08 -13.80
CA LEU A 11 10.03 -13.78 -14.06
C LEU A 11 10.97 -14.14 -12.90
N ASN A 12 10.46 -14.77 -11.82
CA ASN A 12 11.20 -15.09 -10.60
C ASN A 12 11.90 -13.87 -9.96
N LEU A 13 11.31 -12.68 -10.09
CA LEU A 13 11.78 -11.46 -9.42
C LEU A 13 11.32 -11.40 -7.95
N ILE A 14 10.25 -12.13 -7.61
CA ILE A 14 9.69 -12.24 -6.26
C ILE A 14 9.33 -13.69 -5.93
N ASP A 15 9.34 -14.03 -4.65
CA ASP A 15 9.01 -15.39 -4.19
C ASP A 15 7.51 -15.62 -4.04
N HIS A 16 6.74 -14.63 -3.60
CA HIS A 16 5.31 -14.79 -3.33
C HIS A 16 4.55 -13.48 -3.51
N ILE A 17 3.27 -13.61 -3.92
CA ILE A 17 2.30 -12.54 -3.94
C ILE A 17 1.41 -12.69 -2.70
N GLY A 18 1.20 -11.60 -1.96
CA GLY A 18 0.38 -11.60 -0.75
C GLY A 18 0.45 -10.27 0.00
N TYR A 19 -0.38 -10.15 1.03
CA TYR A 19 -0.39 -9.02 1.94
C TYR A 19 0.59 -9.22 3.10
N VAL A 20 0.83 -8.16 3.89
CA VAL A 20 1.71 -8.19 5.07
C VAL A 20 1.31 -9.30 6.06
N THR A 21 0.01 -9.56 6.21
CA THR A 21 -0.53 -10.63 7.05
C THR A 21 -0.10 -12.02 6.58
N ASP A 22 -0.07 -12.23 5.26
CA ASP A 22 0.34 -13.51 4.66
C ASP A 22 1.84 -13.73 4.89
N THR A 23 2.63 -12.67 4.76
CA THR A 23 4.07 -12.69 5.07
C THR A 23 4.32 -13.03 6.54
N LEU A 24 3.58 -12.42 7.48
CA LEU A 24 3.69 -12.74 8.91
C LEU A 24 3.35 -14.22 9.18
N HIS A 25 2.28 -14.73 8.56
CA HIS A 25 1.89 -16.12 8.73
C HIS A 25 2.95 -17.09 8.19
N ARG A 26 3.50 -16.81 6.99
CA ARG A 26 4.59 -17.61 6.41
C ARG A 26 5.83 -17.62 7.29
N ILE A 27 6.31 -16.47 7.73
CA ILE A 27 7.50 -16.36 8.60
C ILE A 27 7.31 -17.14 9.91
N LYS A 28 6.12 -17.05 10.53
CA LYS A 28 5.82 -17.80 11.77
C LYS A 28 5.87 -19.30 11.56
N ASN A 29 5.37 -19.78 10.43
CA ASN A 29 5.37 -21.20 10.08
C ASN A 29 6.77 -21.68 9.72
N ASP A 30 7.51 -20.94 8.90
CA ASP A 30 8.86 -21.29 8.47
C ASP A 30 9.84 -21.39 9.66
N LEU A 31 9.65 -20.53 10.66
CA LEU A 31 10.47 -20.50 11.88
C LEU A 31 9.91 -21.38 13.01
N ASN A 32 8.78 -22.07 12.80
CA ASN A 32 8.05 -22.83 13.83
C ASN A 32 7.83 -22.04 15.13
N ASN A 33 7.61 -20.73 15.03
CA ASN A 33 7.46 -19.85 16.19
C ASN A 33 6.22 -18.96 16.05
N SER A 34 5.13 -19.39 16.68
CA SER A 34 3.85 -18.68 16.70
C SER A 34 3.90 -17.35 17.47
N ASN A 35 4.84 -17.21 18.40
CA ASN A 35 4.94 -16.09 19.34
C ASN A 35 5.69 -14.87 18.80
N LEU A 36 6.12 -14.89 17.52
CA LEU A 36 6.75 -13.74 16.88
C LEU A 36 5.81 -12.53 16.87
N LYS A 37 6.39 -11.36 17.17
CA LYS A 37 5.69 -10.07 17.20
C LYS A 37 6.29 -9.14 16.14
N LEU A 38 5.43 -8.48 15.39
CA LEU A 38 5.82 -7.39 14.49
C LEU A 38 5.98 -6.12 15.33
N VAL A 39 7.15 -5.49 15.23
CA VAL A 39 7.42 -4.18 15.84
C VAL A 39 7.77 -3.21 14.72
N THR A 40 7.08 -2.08 14.67
CA THR A 40 7.36 -1.01 13.71
C THR A 40 7.80 0.24 14.46
N TYR A 41 8.78 0.96 13.91
CA TYR A 41 9.17 2.27 14.41
C TYR A 41 8.23 3.31 13.83
N HIS A 42 7.68 4.17 14.68
CA HIS A 42 6.94 5.35 14.26
C HIS A 42 7.59 6.59 14.84
N ARG A 43 7.65 7.68 14.07
CA ARG A 43 8.19 8.97 14.54
C ARG A 43 7.06 9.76 15.19
N ASN A 44 7.31 10.33 16.37
CA ASN A 44 6.31 10.99 17.24
C ASN A 44 5.54 12.20 16.66
N ASN A 45 5.84 12.65 15.42
CA ASN A 45 5.20 13.81 14.79
C ASN A 45 4.48 13.49 13.47
N GLU A 46 4.35 12.21 13.12
CA GLU A 46 3.59 11.81 11.93
C GLU A 46 2.14 11.47 12.30
N PHE A 47 1.20 12.04 11.55
CA PHE A 47 -0.24 11.82 11.71
C PHE A 47 -0.57 10.32 11.58
N GLN A 48 -1.09 9.72 12.65
CA GLN A 48 -1.61 8.34 12.61
C GLN A 48 -2.96 8.32 11.91
N GLY A 49 -2.95 8.21 10.58
CA GLY A 49 -4.12 7.72 9.85
C GLY A 49 -4.25 6.21 10.05
N ASN A 50 -5.40 5.72 10.53
CA ASN A 50 -5.70 4.30 10.46
C ASN A 50 -5.87 3.92 8.97
N ILE A 51 -5.71 2.63 8.62
CA ILE A 51 -5.75 2.10 7.24
C ILE A 51 -7.01 2.41 6.41
N TYR A 52 -8.06 2.99 7.02
CA TYR A 52 -9.28 3.46 6.36
C TYR A 52 -9.63 4.94 6.67
N SER A 53 -8.80 5.65 7.42
CA SER A 53 -9.18 6.88 8.13
C SER A 53 -8.86 8.19 7.42
N GLN A 54 -8.27 8.18 6.23
CA GLN A 54 -8.14 9.40 5.43
C GLN A 54 -9.27 9.51 4.42
N PHE A 55 -10.51 9.58 4.90
CA PHE A 55 -11.63 10.10 4.14
C PHE A 55 -12.23 11.26 4.93
N GLN A 56 -11.68 12.46 4.74
CA GLN A 56 -12.34 13.69 5.16
C GLN A 56 -13.51 13.96 4.21
N LYS A 57 -14.71 14.19 4.78
CA LYS A 57 -15.97 14.36 4.04
C LYS A 57 -15.94 15.57 3.07
N PRO A 58 -16.73 15.51 1.98
CA PRO A 58 -16.60 16.38 0.83
C PRO A 58 -17.30 17.72 1.06
N THR A 59 -16.64 18.83 0.71
CA THR A 59 -17.31 20.11 0.54
C THR A 59 -16.79 20.81 -0.72
N SER A 60 -17.73 21.15 -1.59
CA SER A 60 -17.60 21.79 -2.92
C SER A 60 -17.20 20.88 -4.08
N PHE A 61 -18.14 20.70 -5.01
CA PHE A 61 -17.90 20.22 -6.37
C PHE A 61 -16.84 21.11 -7.03
N ASN A 62 -15.63 20.59 -7.17
CA ASN A 62 -14.66 21.04 -8.16
C ASN A 62 -14.28 19.80 -8.96
N LEU A 63 -14.87 19.66 -10.16
CA LEU A 63 -14.69 18.47 -10.99
C LEU A 63 -13.24 18.22 -11.41
N ILE A 64 -12.31 19.17 -11.17
CA ILE A 64 -10.87 18.96 -11.31
C ILE A 64 -10.12 19.92 -10.36
N ASN A 65 -9.94 19.53 -9.10
CA ASN A 65 -8.80 20.01 -8.31
C ASN A 65 -8.39 18.93 -7.31
N LEU A 66 -7.82 17.84 -7.83
CA LEU A 66 -7.13 16.83 -7.05
C LEU A 66 -5.76 17.39 -6.62
N ASP A 67 -5.73 18.21 -5.57
CA ASP A 67 -4.45 18.45 -4.88
C ASP A 67 -4.15 17.27 -3.96
N LEU A 68 -3.68 16.18 -4.57
CA LEU A 68 -3.26 14.94 -3.93
C LEU A 68 -1.79 14.97 -3.51
N GLY A 69 -1.19 16.17 -3.34
CA GLY A 69 0.25 16.29 -3.14
C GLY A 69 1.05 15.74 -4.33
N PHE A 70 0.43 15.73 -5.52
CA PHE A 70 1.03 15.21 -6.73
C PHE A 70 2.02 16.22 -7.30
N ASN A 71 3.30 15.98 -7.05
CA ASN A 71 4.34 16.50 -7.91
C ASN A 71 4.16 15.83 -9.31
N PRO A 72 3.82 16.58 -10.37
CA PRO A 72 3.58 16.01 -11.71
C PRO A 72 4.81 15.33 -12.30
N ASN A 73 6.02 15.60 -11.77
CA ASN A 73 7.26 14.92 -12.15
C ASN A 73 7.55 13.63 -11.35
N ALA A 74 6.71 13.26 -10.37
CA ALA A 74 6.91 12.10 -9.50
C ALA A 74 5.91 10.94 -9.76
N LEU A 75 5.06 11.08 -10.77
CA LEU A 75 4.04 10.09 -11.10
C LEU A 75 4.67 8.89 -11.83
N SER A 76 5.17 7.92 -11.07
CA SER A 76 5.19 6.53 -11.58
C SER A 76 3.74 6.09 -11.77
N PRO A 77 3.38 5.42 -12.89
CA PRO A 77 2.00 5.02 -13.14
C PRO A 77 1.55 4.00 -12.07
N TYR A 78 0.48 4.33 -11.36
CA TYR A 78 -0.19 3.44 -10.40
C TYR A 78 -1.53 2.97 -10.97
N PHE A 79 -1.91 1.73 -10.67
CA PHE A 79 -3.23 1.22 -11.00
C PHE A 79 -4.25 1.80 -10.01
N LEU A 80 -5.23 2.55 -10.54
CA LEU A 80 -6.26 3.21 -9.75
C LEU A 80 -7.63 2.68 -10.17
N TYR A 81 -8.42 2.23 -9.20
CA TYR A 81 -9.84 1.92 -9.40
C TYR A 81 -10.65 3.15 -9.01
N ILE A 82 -10.86 4.06 -9.97
CA ILE A 82 -11.64 5.29 -9.78
C ILE A 82 -12.99 5.14 -10.47
N TRP A 83 -14.06 5.46 -9.74
CA TRP A 83 -15.39 5.63 -10.32
C TRP A 83 -15.71 7.13 -10.39
N SER A 84 -15.99 7.63 -11.59
CA SER A 84 -16.42 9.02 -11.84
C SER A 84 -17.78 9.00 -12.52
N PRO A 85 -18.88 9.36 -11.84
CA PRO A 85 -20.20 9.51 -12.45
C PRO A 85 -20.30 10.72 -13.39
#